data_AF-A0A956F676-F1
#
_entry.id   AF-A0A956F676-F1
#
_cell.length_a   1.000
_cell.length_b   1.000
_cell.length_c   1.000
_cell.angle_alpha   90.00
_cell.angle_beta   90.00
_cell.angle_gamma   90.00
#
_symmetry.space_group_name_H-M   'P 1'
#
loop_
_entity.id
_entity.type
_entity.pdbx_description
1 polymer ?
#
loop_
_entity_poly.entity_id
_entity_poly.type
_entity_poly.pdbx_seq_one_letter_code
_entity_poly.pdbx_strand_id
1 'polypeptide(L)'
;METLGFPAVSEDGREIVSVRTERPAGSEGSEDVMVVRWLDASTESVTRTEVVFEATALGAGEELESCTRLHREVSARVEKLEAMLLAGGFRSMARLDVHLPELEEEDVLAIPAARRPVELLWRNGEVIARVRRMKLFAREDAPWYGDHAEPDPDEPWLHELCFSEPHVREVFGDRSTGLLAVAYDNEPDACTCTYDDEIGIVSVPDALFETIDRVARLEELHRIEVELGPTVP
;
A
#
# COMPACT_ATOMS: atom_id res chain seq x y z
N MET A 1 -20.55 11.79 10.37
CA MET A 1 -20.43 11.57 8.92
C MET A 1 -19.38 10.49 8.78
N GLU A 2 -19.67 9.41 8.06
CA GLU A 2 -18.68 8.35 7.84
C GLU A 2 -17.62 8.91 6.89
N THR A 3 -16.35 8.90 7.31
CA THR A 3 -15.21 9.34 6.50
C THR A 3 -14.77 8.19 5.61
N LEU A 4 -14.59 8.44 4.32
CA LEU A 4 -14.10 7.42 3.40
C LEU A 4 -12.58 7.31 3.56
N GLY A 5 -12.08 6.19 4.08
CA GLY A 5 -10.63 5.95 4.16
C GLY A 5 -10.01 5.65 2.79
N PHE A 6 -8.74 6.00 2.62
CA PHE A 6 -7.92 5.62 1.47
C PHE A 6 -6.99 4.45 1.82
N PRO A 7 -6.70 3.54 0.87
CA PRO A 7 -7.24 3.50 -0.49
C PRO A 7 -8.73 3.13 -0.51
N ALA A 8 -9.43 3.59 -1.54
CA ALA A 8 -10.85 3.35 -1.77
C ALA A 8 -11.05 2.66 -3.12
N VAL A 9 -12.09 1.83 -3.25
CA VAL A 9 -12.40 1.07 -4.46
C VAL A 9 -13.82 1.37 -4.92
N SER A 10 -14.00 1.47 -6.23
CA SER A 10 -15.32 1.57 -6.88
C SER A 10 -16.18 0.33 -6.62
N GLU A 11 -17.51 0.49 -6.69
CA GLU A 11 -18.44 -0.60 -6.37
C GLU A 11 -18.18 -1.86 -7.20
N ASP A 12 -17.88 -1.67 -8.49
CA ASP A 12 -17.62 -2.70 -9.49
C ASP A 12 -16.15 -3.17 -9.56
N GLY A 13 -15.27 -2.59 -8.74
CA GLY A 13 -13.87 -2.97 -8.65
C GLY A 13 -13.00 -2.54 -9.83
N ARG A 14 -13.44 -1.60 -10.67
CA ARG A 14 -12.64 -1.18 -11.84
C ARG A 14 -11.63 -0.09 -11.54
N GLU A 15 -11.91 0.73 -10.54
CA GLU A 15 -11.06 1.84 -10.15
C GLU A 15 -10.71 1.77 -8.66
N ILE A 16 -9.43 2.03 -8.37
CA ILE A 16 -8.91 2.27 -7.01
C ILE A 16 -8.44 3.71 -6.92
N VAL A 17 -8.75 4.37 -5.81
CA VAL A 17 -8.33 5.72 -5.49
C VAL A 17 -7.38 5.67 -4.30
N SER A 18 -6.18 6.20 -4.48
CA SER A 18 -5.15 6.26 -3.45
C SER A 18 -4.65 7.68 -3.26
N VAL A 19 -4.12 7.94 -2.07
CA VAL A 19 -3.48 9.20 -1.69
C VAL A 19 -1.99 8.95 -1.61
N ARG A 20 -1.18 9.88 -2.14
CA ARG A 20 0.27 9.78 -2.13
C ARG A 20 0.92 11.12 -1.94
N THR A 21 2.17 11.08 -1.48
CA THR A 21 3.07 12.22 -1.49
C THR A 21 4.07 12.00 -2.62
N GLU A 22 4.18 12.96 -3.52
CA GLU A 22 5.14 12.97 -4.63
C GLU A 22 6.16 14.07 -4.43
N ARG A 23 7.39 13.85 -4.91
CA ARG A 23 8.40 14.89 -5.03
C ARG A 23 8.53 15.37 -6.47
N PRO A 24 8.43 16.67 -6.77
CA PRO A 24 8.63 17.21 -8.11
C PRO A 24 10.04 16.88 -8.65
N ALA A 25 10.11 16.55 -9.94
CA ALA A 25 11.37 16.26 -10.62
C ALA A 25 12.34 17.45 -10.54
N GLY A 26 13.57 17.21 -10.10
CA GLY A 26 14.60 18.24 -9.94
C GLY A 26 14.52 19.03 -8.62
N SER A 27 13.66 18.63 -7.68
CA SER A 27 13.62 19.22 -6.34
C SER A 27 14.76 18.68 -5.45
N GLU A 28 15.56 19.57 -4.89
CA GLU A 28 16.59 19.26 -3.87
C GLU A 28 16.05 19.37 -2.43
N GLY A 29 14.75 19.59 -2.23
CA GLY A 29 14.15 19.96 -0.94
C GLY A 29 12.86 19.22 -0.55
N SER A 30 12.21 19.69 0.52
CA SER A 30 10.95 19.18 1.10
C SER A 30 9.69 19.65 0.35
N GLU A 31 9.75 19.70 -0.97
CA GLU A 31 8.67 20.20 -1.83
C GLU A 31 7.60 19.13 -2.06
N ASP A 32 7.05 18.62 -0.97
CA ASP A 32 6.12 17.50 -1.00
C ASP A 32 4.77 17.95 -1.60
N VAL A 33 4.30 17.19 -2.59
CA VAL A 33 2.99 17.36 -3.22
C VAL A 33 2.11 16.20 -2.80
N MET A 34 1.01 16.48 -2.11
CA MET A 34 0.01 15.45 -1.83
C MET A 34 -0.95 15.36 -3.01
N VAL A 35 -1.04 14.18 -3.61
CA VAL A 35 -1.95 13.90 -4.71
C VAL A 35 -2.94 12.81 -4.35
N VAL A 36 -4.04 12.78 -5.08
CA VAL A 36 -4.94 11.64 -5.16
C VAL A 36 -4.87 11.10 -6.58
N ARG A 37 -4.63 9.80 -6.72
CA ARG A 37 -4.56 9.10 -8.01
C ARG A 37 -5.73 8.13 -8.13
N TRP A 38 -6.34 8.09 -9.30
CA TRP A 38 -7.27 7.06 -9.73
C TRP A 38 -6.51 6.08 -10.62
N LEU A 39 -6.59 4.81 -10.27
CA LEU A 39 -5.89 3.71 -10.90
C LEU A 39 -6.93 2.77 -11.49
N ASP A 40 -6.76 2.39 -12.76
CA ASP A 40 -7.51 1.28 -13.34
C ASP A 40 -7.02 -0.02 -12.71
N ALA A 41 -7.92 -0.81 -12.13
CA ALA A 41 -7.57 -2.02 -11.39
C ALA A 41 -7.05 -3.17 -12.27
N SER A 42 -7.30 -3.11 -13.59
CA SER A 42 -6.90 -4.17 -14.52
C SER A 42 -5.58 -3.89 -15.22
N THR A 43 -5.25 -2.62 -15.42
CA THR A 43 -4.01 -2.19 -16.11
C THR A 43 -3.04 -1.48 -15.19
N GLU A 44 -3.44 -1.18 -13.95
CA GLU A 44 -2.69 -0.38 -12.96
C GLU A 44 -2.32 1.03 -13.44
N SER A 45 -2.87 1.46 -14.57
CA SER A 45 -2.57 2.76 -15.15
C SER A 45 -3.28 3.87 -14.40
N VAL A 46 -2.57 4.97 -14.17
CA VAL A 46 -3.15 6.20 -13.63
C VAL A 46 -4.10 6.81 -14.65
N THR A 47 -5.40 6.82 -14.35
CA THR A 47 -6.45 7.40 -15.22
C THR A 47 -6.66 8.88 -14.92
N ARG A 48 -6.39 9.30 -13.68
CA ARG A 48 -6.54 10.68 -13.22
C ARG A 48 -5.64 10.95 -12.02
N THR A 49 -5.09 12.15 -11.96
CA THR A 49 -4.39 12.68 -10.78
C THR A 49 -5.02 14.01 -10.37
N GLU A 50 -5.21 14.22 -9.07
CA GLU A 50 -5.63 15.49 -8.51
C GLU A 50 -4.69 15.92 -7.39
N VAL A 51 -4.12 17.12 -7.50
CA VAL A 51 -3.29 17.70 -6.43
C VAL A 51 -4.19 18.20 -5.30
N VAL A 52 -3.97 17.65 -4.11
CA VAL A 52 -4.66 18.05 -2.88
C VAL A 52 -3.88 19.16 -2.19
N PHE A 53 -2.55 19.05 -2.17
CA PHE A 53 -1.65 19.98 -1.50
C PHE A 53 -0.33 20.08 -2.28
N GLU A 54 0.25 21.28 -2.32
CA GLU A 54 1.57 21.53 -2.90
C GLU A 54 2.32 22.54 -2.01
N ALA A 55 3.46 22.12 -1.47
CA ALA A 55 4.23 22.92 -0.50
C ALA A 55 4.78 24.23 -1.09
N THR A 56 5.16 24.24 -2.37
CA THR A 56 5.75 25.42 -3.04
C THR A 56 4.77 26.59 -3.18
N ALA A 57 3.46 26.32 -3.18
CA ALA A 57 2.42 27.33 -3.24
C ALA A 57 2.36 28.24 -1.99
N LEU A 58 3.10 27.90 -0.93
CA LEU A 58 3.00 28.59 0.36
C LEU A 58 3.88 29.82 0.52
N GLY A 59 4.91 29.99 -0.32
CA GLY A 59 5.90 31.04 -0.15
C GLY A 59 6.75 30.88 1.11
N ALA A 60 7.97 31.41 1.10
CA ALA A 60 8.85 31.35 2.27
C ALA A 60 8.44 32.42 3.31
N GLY A 61 7.99 32.03 4.51
CA GLY A 61 8.06 32.93 5.67
C GLY A 61 6.90 32.99 6.68
N GLU A 62 5.84 32.19 6.60
CA GLU A 62 4.75 32.23 7.58
C GLU A 62 4.45 30.83 8.12
N GLU A 63 5.00 30.42 9.27
CA GLU A 63 5.04 28.98 9.61
C GLU A 63 3.83 28.46 10.41
N LEU A 64 3.26 29.21 11.36
CA LEU A 64 2.24 28.66 12.29
C LEU A 64 0.78 28.94 11.90
N GLU A 65 0.44 30.18 11.54
CA GLU A 65 -0.90 30.51 11.05
C GLU A 65 -1.18 29.85 9.69
N SER A 66 -0.14 29.71 8.86
CA SER A 66 -0.21 28.98 7.59
C SER A 66 -0.45 27.49 7.79
N CYS A 67 0.17 26.82 8.78
CA CYS A 67 -0.10 25.40 9.04
C CYS A 67 -1.56 25.14 9.41
N THR A 68 -2.13 25.97 10.29
CA THR A 68 -3.54 25.82 10.69
C THR A 68 -4.49 26.09 9.51
N ARG A 69 -4.20 27.12 8.70
CA ARG A 69 -4.98 27.42 7.50
C ARG A 69 -4.89 26.30 6.48
N LEU A 70 -3.69 25.83 6.18
CA LEU A 70 -3.42 24.71 5.27
C LEU A 70 -4.13 23.45 5.69
N HIS A 71 -4.02 23.08 6.97
CA HIS A 71 -4.73 21.91 7.48
C HIS A 71 -6.22 22.04 7.21
N ARG A 72 -6.83 23.22 7.42
CA ARG A 72 -8.26 23.43 7.10
C ARG A 72 -8.54 23.32 5.61
N GLU A 73 -7.69 23.88 4.76
CA GLU A 73 -7.85 23.83 3.30
C GLU A 73 -7.73 22.40 2.76
N VAL A 74 -6.71 21.66 3.20
CA VAL A 74 -6.50 20.25 2.87
C VAL A 74 -7.65 19.39 3.41
N SER A 75 -8.02 19.54 4.69
CA SER A 75 -9.15 18.81 5.26
C SER A 75 -10.44 19.06 4.50
N ALA A 76 -10.76 20.33 4.18
CA ALA A 76 -11.97 20.65 3.41
C ALA A 76 -11.95 20.05 2.00
N ARG A 77 -10.76 19.96 1.37
CA ARG A 77 -10.60 19.35 0.06
C ARG A 77 -10.74 17.83 0.12
N VAL A 78 -10.16 17.19 1.14
CA VAL A 78 -10.30 15.76 1.41
C VAL A 78 -11.77 15.44 1.70
N GLU A 79 -12.45 16.18 2.57
CA GLU A 79 -13.88 15.98 2.86
C GLU A 79 -14.75 16.08 1.60
N LYS A 80 -14.46 17.06 0.73
CA LYS A 80 -15.18 17.21 -0.54
C LYS A 80 -14.91 16.02 -1.48
N LEU A 81 -13.67 15.56 -1.55
CA LEU A 81 -13.28 14.41 -2.34
C LEU A 81 -13.96 13.13 -1.82
N GLU A 82 -13.91 12.87 -0.52
CA GLU A 82 -14.58 11.73 0.11
C GLU A 82 -16.09 11.74 -0.18
N ALA A 83 -16.74 12.90 -0.06
CA ALA A 83 -18.15 13.03 -0.39
C ALA A 83 -18.45 12.74 -1.87
N MET A 84 -17.56 13.17 -2.79
CA MET A 84 -17.68 12.84 -4.21
C MET A 84 -17.49 11.35 -4.49
N LEU A 85 -16.52 10.72 -3.84
CA LEU A 85 -16.23 9.29 -3.99
C LEU A 85 -17.39 8.44 -3.44
N LEU A 86 -17.90 8.76 -2.25
CA LEU A 86 -19.07 8.11 -1.68
C LEU A 86 -20.30 8.22 -2.60
N ALA A 87 -20.55 9.42 -3.15
CA ALA A 87 -21.64 9.62 -4.12
C ALA A 87 -21.43 8.85 -5.43
N GLY A 88 -20.18 8.58 -5.80
CA GLY A 88 -19.78 7.76 -6.94
C GLY A 88 -19.80 6.25 -6.69
N GLY A 89 -20.19 5.80 -5.50
CA GLY A 89 -20.24 4.38 -5.16
C GLY A 89 -18.90 3.78 -4.74
N PHE A 90 -17.95 4.61 -4.30
CA PHE A 90 -16.69 4.12 -3.73
C PHE A 90 -16.86 3.71 -2.27
N ARG A 91 -16.09 2.70 -1.86
CA ARG A 91 -15.97 2.22 -0.48
C ARG A 91 -14.51 2.12 -0.07
N SER A 92 -14.24 2.24 1.22
CA SER A 92 -12.89 2.14 1.76
C SER A 92 -12.40 0.69 1.72
N MET A 93 -11.13 0.49 1.36
CA MET A 93 -10.47 -0.82 1.48
C MET A 93 -9.92 -0.99 2.89
N ALA A 94 -10.16 -2.14 3.50
CA ALA A 94 -9.71 -2.39 4.86
C ALA A 94 -8.22 -2.76 4.86
N ARG A 95 -7.43 -2.16 5.75
CA ARG A 95 -6.06 -2.63 6.01
C ARG A 95 -6.11 -4.08 6.47
N LEU A 96 -5.30 -4.93 5.85
CA LEU A 96 -5.21 -6.35 6.15
C LEU A 96 -4.08 -6.62 7.12
N ASP A 97 -4.33 -7.59 8.00
CA ASP A 97 -3.34 -8.10 8.93
C ASP A 97 -2.53 -9.21 8.24
N VAL A 98 -1.48 -8.81 7.53
CA VAL A 98 -0.57 -9.69 6.82
C VAL A 98 0.84 -9.49 7.35
N HIS A 99 1.63 -10.56 7.36
CA HIS A 99 3.03 -10.47 7.71
C HIS A 99 3.83 -9.97 6.51
N LEU A 100 4.59 -8.90 6.72
CA LEU A 100 5.48 -8.30 5.75
C LEU A 100 6.89 -8.76 6.11
N PRO A 101 7.51 -9.63 5.30
CA PRO A 101 8.81 -10.20 5.67
C PRO A 101 9.88 -9.10 5.62
N GLU A 102 10.46 -8.78 6.77
CA GLU A 102 11.68 -7.97 6.82
C GLU A 102 12.90 -8.79 6.34
N LEU A 103 13.93 -8.12 5.81
CA LEU A 103 15.15 -8.74 5.28
C LEU A 103 15.87 -9.62 6.33
N GLU A 104 15.70 -9.30 7.60
CA GLU A 104 16.13 -10.11 8.72
C GLU A 104 14.96 -10.26 9.69
N GLU A 105 14.17 -11.35 9.65
CA GLU A 105 13.51 -11.78 10.90
C GLU A 105 12.93 -13.20 10.95
N GLU A 106 12.89 -13.65 12.21
CA GLU A 106 12.25 -14.78 12.90
C GLU A 106 12.12 -16.14 12.19
N ASP A 107 12.35 -17.21 12.97
CA ASP A 107 12.06 -18.57 12.52
C ASP A 107 10.53 -18.79 12.50
N VAL A 108 9.85 -18.24 11.49
CA VAL A 108 8.41 -18.45 11.18
C VAL A 108 8.07 -19.95 11.13
N LEU A 109 9.07 -20.83 10.95
CA LEU A 109 8.87 -22.27 11.01
C LEU A 109 8.64 -22.80 12.43
N ALA A 110 9.06 -22.07 13.47
CA ALA A 110 8.75 -22.35 14.87
C ALA A 110 7.25 -22.17 15.19
N ILE A 111 6.53 -21.36 14.41
CA ILE A 111 5.07 -21.23 14.51
C ILE A 111 4.42 -22.45 13.84
N PRO A 112 3.44 -23.12 14.48
CA PRO A 112 2.69 -24.20 13.84
C PRO A 112 2.04 -23.75 12.53
N ALA A 113 2.18 -24.57 11.50
CA ALA A 113 1.63 -24.39 10.15
C ALA A 113 0.23 -23.74 10.11
N ALA A 114 -0.72 -24.24 10.91
CA ALA A 114 -2.10 -23.77 10.91
C ALA A 114 -2.30 -22.34 11.43
N ARG A 115 -1.30 -21.78 12.12
CA ARG A 115 -1.25 -20.47 12.78
C ARG A 115 -0.23 -19.52 12.17
N ARG A 116 0.49 -19.94 11.13
CA ARG A 116 1.46 -19.06 10.45
C ARG A 116 0.71 -17.93 9.74
N PRO A 117 1.24 -16.70 9.77
CA PRO A 117 0.64 -15.59 9.08
C PRO A 117 0.68 -15.79 7.56
N VAL A 118 -0.23 -15.11 6.88
CA VAL A 118 -0.15 -14.93 5.43
C VAL A 118 0.94 -13.91 5.17
N GLU A 119 1.93 -14.31 4.36
CA GLU A 119 2.97 -13.44 3.85
C GLU A 119 2.52 -12.85 2.51
N LEU A 120 2.74 -11.55 2.34
CA LEU A 120 2.70 -10.89 1.04
C LEU A 120 4.06 -10.22 0.80
N LEU A 121 4.66 -10.53 -0.35
CA LEU A 121 5.99 -10.02 -0.72
C LEU A 121 6.12 -9.92 -2.23
N TRP A 122 6.99 -9.02 -2.69
CA TRP A 122 7.46 -8.99 -4.07
C TRP A 122 8.72 -9.85 -4.19
N ARG A 123 8.79 -10.72 -5.20
CA ARG A 123 9.98 -11.53 -5.45
C ARG A 123 10.12 -11.87 -6.91
N ASN A 124 11.31 -11.63 -7.46
CA ASN A 124 11.58 -11.84 -8.89
C ASN A 124 10.49 -11.25 -9.80
N GLY A 125 9.98 -10.07 -9.45
CA GLY A 125 8.96 -9.41 -10.25
C GLY A 125 7.56 -9.95 -10.14
N GLU A 126 7.25 -10.68 -9.07
CA GLU A 126 5.91 -11.21 -8.86
C GLU A 126 5.46 -10.87 -7.44
N VAL A 127 4.18 -10.52 -7.29
CA VAL A 127 3.55 -10.50 -5.97
C VAL A 127 3.24 -11.92 -5.58
N ILE A 128 3.68 -12.32 -4.40
CA ILE A 128 3.46 -13.66 -3.87
C ILE A 128 2.68 -13.53 -2.57
N ALA A 129 1.43 -13.98 -2.58
CA ALA A 129 0.62 -14.15 -1.37
C ALA A 129 0.62 -15.63 -0.97
N ARG A 130 1.13 -15.96 0.22
CA ARG A 130 1.30 -17.36 0.66
C ARG A 130 1.29 -17.55 2.17
N VAL A 131 1.10 -18.79 2.61
CA VAL A 131 1.64 -19.25 3.91
C VAL A 131 2.93 -20.03 3.64
N ARG A 132 4.03 -19.58 4.24
CA ARG A 132 5.39 -20.10 3.97
C ARG A 132 5.47 -21.62 4.06
N ARG A 133 5.96 -22.24 2.97
CA ARG A 133 6.13 -23.69 2.80
C ARG A 133 4.85 -24.52 2.98
N MET A 134 3.68 -23.91 2.81
CA MET A 134 2.39 -24.61 2.88
C MET A 134 1.52 -24.42 1.65
N LYS A 135 1.19 -23.17 1.32
CA LYS A 135 0.21 -22.88 0.28
C LYS A 135 0.48 -21.52 -0.34
N LEU A 136 0.57 -21.51 -1.67
CA LEU A 136 0.53 -20.30 -2.49
C LEU A 136 -0.94 -19.97 -2.79
N PHE A 137 -1.35 -18.72 -2.58
CA PHE A 137 -2.71 -18.26 -2.85
C PHE A 137 -2.80 -17.43 -4.11
N ALA A 138 -1.84 -16.53 -4.31
CA ALA A 138 -1.74 -15.71 -5.51
C ALA A 138 -0.27 -15.56 -5.93
N ARG A 139 -0.07 -15.45 -7.25
CA ARG A 139 1.18 -15.15 -7.91
C ARG A 139 0.84 -14.38 -9.17
N GLU A 140 1.08 -13.09 -9.17
CA GLU A 140 0.83 -12.21 -10.31
C GLU A 140 2.12 -11.47 -10.67
N ASP A 141 2.33 -11.25 -11.96
CA ASP A 141 3.48 -10.49 -12.44
C ASP A 141 3.33 -9.03 -12.00
N ALA A 142 4.43 -8.43 -11.56
CA ALA A 142 4.45 -7.02 -11.21
C ALA A 142 4.41 -6.20 -12.51
N PRO A 143 3.54 -5.18 -12.61
CA PRO A 143 3.37 -4.41 -13.85
C PRO A 143 4.62 -3.61 -14.24
N TRP A 144 5.54 -3.38 -13.30
CA TRP A 144 6.80 -2.68 -13.52
C TRP A 144 7.97 -3.62 -13.83
N TYR A 145 7.80 -4.93 -13.65
CA TYR A 145 8.90 -5.88 -13.81
C TYR A 145 9.04 -6.32 -15.27
N GLY A 146 9.98 -5.68 -15.98
CA GLY A 146 10.32 -5.99 -17.36
C GLY A 146 9.83 -4.97 -18.41
N ASP A 147 8.96 -4.03 -18.02
CA ASP A 147 8.42 -2.99 -18.91
C ASP A 147 9.30 -1.72 -18.98
N HIS A 148 10.35 -1.64 -18.16
CA HIS A 148 11.42 -0.68 -18.38
C HIS A 148 12.44 -1.28 -19.35
N ALA A 149 12.45 -0.64 -20.53
CA ALA A 149 13.28 -0.90 -21.69
C ALA A 149 14.75 -1.17 -21.37
N GLU A 150 15.45 -1.74 -22.35
CA GLU A 150 16.90 -1.91 -22.37
C GLU A 150 17.62 -0.85 -21.53
N PRO A 151 18.53 -1.25 -20.62
CA PRO A 151 19.21 -0.32 -19.73
C PRO A 151 19.69 0.87 -20.55
N ASP A 152 19.38 2.09 -20.09
CA ASP A 152 19.93 3.29 -20.73
C ASP A 152 21.44 3.06 -20.88
N PRO A 153 21.97 2.97 -22.12
CA PRO A 153 23.37 2.62 -22.33
C PRO A 153 24.31 3.66 -21.74
N ASP A 154 23.81 4.87 -21.48
CA ASP A 154 24.56 5.96 -20.87
C ASP A 154 24.50 5.92 -19.33
N GLU A 155 23.51 5.24 -18.72
CA GLU A 155 23.33 5.12 -17.27
C GLU A 155 22.86 3.73 -16.79
N PRO A 156 23.55 2.63 -17.15
CA PRO A 156 23.09 1.26 -16.92
C PRO A 156 22.96 0.88 -15.43
N TRP A 157 23.63 1.59 -14.53
CA TRP A 157 23.62 1.33 -13.08
C TRP A 157 22.41 1.93 -12.35
N LEU A 158 21.75 2.96 -12.88
CA LEU A 158 20.56 3.54 -12.24
C LEU A 158 19.40 2.54 -12.22
N HIS A 159 19.32 1.68 -13.23
CA HIS A 159 18.35 0.59 -13.30
C HIS A 159 18.65 -0.60 -12.38
N GLU A 160 19.88 -0.80 -11.93
CA GLU A 160 20.22 -1.91 -11.02
C GLU A 160 20.10 -1.52 -9.53
N LEU A 161 20.22 -0.23 -9.21
CA LEU A 161 20.29 0.26 -7.82
C LEU A 161 18.92 0.52 -7.17
N CYS A 162 17.85 0.70 -7.97
CA CYS A 162 16.52 1.09 -7.48
C CYS A 162 15.42 0.04 -7.69
N PHE A 163 15.77 -1.12 -8.24
CA PHE A 163 14.83 -2.16 -8.67
C PHE A 163 15.00 -3.48 -7.90
N SER A 164 15.73 -3.47 -6.78
CA SER A 164 15.68 -4.58 -5.82
C SER A 164 14.25 -4.72 -5.28
N GLU A 165 13.87 -5.95 -4.95
CA GLU A 165 12.51 -6.36 -4.52
C GLU A 165 11.87 -5.30 -3.60
N PRO A 166 10.82 -4.57 -4.04
CA PRO A 166 10.32 -3.43 -3.28
C PRO A 166 9.76 -3.86 -1.93
N HIS A 167 9.95 -3.01 -0.93
CA HIS A 167 9.48 -3.25 0.42
C HIS A 167 7.98 -3.00 0.48
N VAL A 168 7.21 -4.05 0.71
CA VAL A 168 5.78 -3.90 1.00
C VAL A 168 5.65 -3.20 2.36
N ARG A 169 4.88 -2.11 2.38
CA ARG A 169 4.61 -1.29 3.56
C ARG A 169 3.29 -1.63 4.23
N GLU A 170 2.25 -1.70 3.42
CA GLU A 170 0.88 -1.92 3.87
C GLU A 170 0.10 -2.66 2.79
N VAL A 171 -0.91 -3.42 3.21
CA VAL A 171 -1.81 -4.10 2.29
C VAL A 171 -3.24 -3.78 2.69
N PHE A 172 -4.04 -3.39 1.72
CA PHE A 172 -5.45 -3.12 1.87
C PHE A 172 -6.24 -4.07 0.98
N GLY A 173 -7.44 -4.44 1.40
CA GLY A 173 -8.26 -5.41 0.67
C GLY A 173 -9.73 -5.06 0.62
N ASP A 174 -10.36 -5.41 -0.49
CA ASP A 174 -11.81 -5.41 -0.67
C ASP A 174 -12.31 -6.82 -0.97
N ARG A 175 -13.06 -7.39 -0.01
CA ARG A 175 -13.57 -8.77 -0.11
C ARG A 175 -14.63 -8.93 -1.19
N SER A 176 -15.37 -7.86 -1.53
CA SER A 176 -16.42 -7.91 -2.55
C SER A 176 -15.89 -7.97 -3.97
N THR A 177 -14.74 -7.35 -4.25
CA THR A 177 -14.11 -7.38 -5.57
C THR A 177 -12.98 -8.38 -5.67
N GLY A 178 -12.47 -8.88 -4.55
CA GLY A 178 -11.33 -9.77 -4.55
C GLY A 178 -10.01 -9.04 -4.82
N LEU A 179 -9.95 -7.73 -4.59
CA LEU A 179 -8.79 -6.90 -4.90
C LEU A 179 -7.98 -6.55 -3.67
N LEU A 180 -6.65 -6.54 -3.83
CA LEU A 180 -5.71 -5.95 -2.89
C LEU A 180 -5.10 -4.70 -3.49
N ALA A 181 -4.91 -3.68 -2.66
CA ALA A 181 -4.02 -2.56 -2.92
C ALA A 181 -2.79 -2.72 -2.01
N VAL A 182 -1.63 -2.89 -2.62
CA VAL A 182 -0.35 -3.18 -1.95
C VAL A 182 0.49 -1.92 -2.00
N ALA A 183 0.64 -1.25 -0.86
CA ALA A 183 1.56 -0.11 -0.73
C ALA A 183 2.99 -0.62 -0.62
N TYR A 184 3.90 -0.08 -1.43
CA TYR A 184 5.30 -0.46 -1.40
C TYR A 184 6.22 0.73 -1.72
N ASP A 185 7.47 0.67 -1.29
CA ASP A 185 8.51 1.62 -1.69
C ASP A 185 9.75 0.86 -2.18
N ASN A 186 10.62 1.56 -2.93
CA ASN A 186 11.93 1.05 -3.30
C ASN A 186 12.95 1.51 -2.25
N GLU A 187 13.89 0.62 -1.91
CA GLU A 187 14.77 0.69 -0.74
C GLU A 187 15.40 2.10 -0.50
N PRO A 188 15.32 2.64 0.74
CA PRO A 188 15.71 4.01 1.08
C PRO A 188 17.22 4.30 1.12
N ASP A 189 18.07 3.29 0.95
CA ASP A 189 19.53 3.40 1.17
C ASP A 189 20.32 3.68 -0.11
N ALA A 190 19.69 3.67 -1.27
CA ALA A 190 20.32 4.09 -2.51
C ALA A 190 20.06 5.59 -2.73
N CYS A 191 21.13 6.39 -2.68
CA CYS A 191 21.10 7.85 -2.82
C CYS A 191 20.39 8.39 -4.07
N THR A 192 20.09 7.53 -5.05
CA THR A 192 19.50 7.85 -6.35
C THR A 192 18.07 7.33 -6.51
N CYS A 193 17.53 6.59 -5.55
CA CYS A 193 16.19 6.02 -5.65
C CYS A 193 15.17 6.99 -5.09
N THR A 194 14.10 7.24 -5.84
CA THR A 194 13.03 8.12 -5.37
C THR A 194 12.19 7.38 -4.33
N TYR A 195 11.86 8.09 -3.25
CA TYR A 195 11.09 7.61 -2.10
C TYR A 195 9.58 7.56 -2.40
N ASP A 196 9.20 7.27 -3.64
CA ASP A 196 7.81 7.38 -4.02
C ASP A 196 7.06 6.15 -3.51
N ASP A 197 6.15 6.36 -2.55
CA ASP A 197 5.20 5.34 -2.13
C ASP A 197 4.36 4.93 -3.33
N GLU A 198 4.48 3.66 -3.73
CA GLU A 198 3.76 3.03 -4.81
C GLU A 198 2.60 2.16 -4.30
N ILE A 199 1.64 1.86 -5.17
CA ILE A 199 0.44 1.06 -4.91
C ILE A 199 0.31 0.13 -6.09
N GLY A 200 0.53 -1.16 -5.84
CA GLY A 200 0.24 -2.23 -6.78
C GLY A 200 -1.15 -2.78 -6.55
N ILE A 201 -1.84 -3.18 -7.60
CA ILE A 201 -3.18 -3.76 -7.53
C ILE A 201 -3.12 -5.23 -7.88
N VAL A 202 -3.67 -6.07 -7.01
CA VAL A 202 -3.55 -7.53 -7.15
C VAL A 202 -4.91 -8.17 -7.03
N SER A 203 -5.25 -9.05 -7.96
CA SER A 203 -6.46 -9.86 -7.87
C SER A 203 -6.18 -11.13 -7.09
N VAL A 204 -7.00 -11.42 -6.09
CA VAL A 204 -6.80 -12.58 -5.21
C VAL A 204 -8.08 -13.39 -5.02
N PRO A 205 -7.96 -14.72 -4.83
CA PRO A 205 -9.13 -15.56 -4.58
C PRO A 205 -9.69 -15.32 -3.16
N ASP A 206 -11.00 -15.48 -2.98
CA ASP A 206 -11.69 -15.39 -1.68
C ASP A 206 -11.03 -16.22 -0.55
N ALA A 207 -10.47 -17.38 -0.91
CA ALA A 207 -9.77 -18.27 0.02
C ALA A 207 -8.55 -17.61 0.70
N LEU A 208 -7.97 -16.56 0.11
CA LEU A 208 -6.93 -15.76 0.75
C LEU A 208 -7.52 -14.94 1.90
N PHE A 209 -8.61 -14.19 1.65
CA PHE A 209 -9.29 -13.40 2.69
C PHE A 209 -9.79 -14.27 3.84
N GLU A 210 -10.41 -15.41 3.53
CA GLU A 210 -10.83 -16.37 4.56
C GLU A 210 -9.66 -16.86 5.42
N THR A 211 -8.48 -17.03 4.82
CA THR A 211 -7.28 -17.45 5.55
C THR A 211 -6.76 -16.34 6.44
N ILE A 212 -6.70 -15.10 5.95
CA ILE A 212 -6.30 -13.92 6.73
C ILE A 212 -7.21 -13.77 7.95
N ASP A 213 -8.53 -13.78 7.74
CA ASP A 213 -9.53 -13.61 8.81
C ASP A 213 -9.43 -14.73 9.85
N ARG A 214 -9.17 -15.97 9.41
CA ARG A 214 -8.98 -17.11 10.30
C ARG A 214 -7.72 -16.96 11.15
N VAL A 215 -6.61 -16.51 10.57
CA VAL A 215 -5.35 -16.34 11.31
C VAL A 215 -5.47 -15.21 12.33
N ALA A 216 -5.96 -14.04 11.92
CA ALA A 216 -6.17 -12.89 12.82
C ALA A 216 -7.06 -13.28 14.02
N ARG A 217 -8.13 -14.05 13.78
CA ARG A 217 -8.98 -14.57 14.87
C ARG A 217 -8.24 -15.53 15.82
N LEU A 218 -7.36 -16.39 15.30
CA LEU A 218 -6.58 -17.31 16.12
C LEU A 218 -5.53 -16.58 16.97
N GLU A 219 -4.94 -15.51 16.44
CA GLU A 219 -4.00 -14.66 17.18
C GLU A 219 -4.70 -13.87 18.28
N GLU A 220 -5.88 -13.30 17.99
CA GLU A 220 -6.71 -12.64 18.98
C GLU A 220 -7.06 -13.57 20.15
N LEU A 221 -7.51 -14.79 19.83
CA LEU A 221 -7.82 -15.80 20.85
C LEU A 221 -6.59 -16.15 21.69
N HIS A 222 -5.42 -16.29 21.05
CA HIS A 222 -4.19 -16.57 21.77
C HIS A 222 -3.77 -15.43 22.69
N ARG A 223 -3.90 -14.17 22.23
CA ARG A 223 -3.63 -12.99 23.05
C ARG A 223 -4.52 -12.97 24.29
N ILE A 224 -5.82 -13.20 24.11
CA ILE A 224 -6.79 -13.28 25.22
C ILE A 224 -6.41 -14.41 26.20
N GLU A 225 -6.02 -15.60 25.71
CA GLU A 225 -5.57 -16.71 26.55
C GLU A 225 -4.32 -16.36 27.37
N VAL A 226 -3.36 -15.65 26.77
CA VAL A 226 -2.15 -15.20 27.45
C VAL A 226 -2.47 -14.13 28.51
N GLU A 227 -3.35 -13.18 28.20
CA GLU A 227 -3.74 -12.08 29.11
C GLU A 227 -4.59 -12.56 30.29
N LEU A 228 -5.49 -13.52 30.08
CA LEU A 228 -6.32 -14.08 31.15
C LEU A 228 -5.55 -15.04 32.06
N GLY A 229 -4.33 -15.44 31.66
CA GLY A 229 -3.52 -16.44 32.34
C GLY A 229 -4.18 -17.83 32.34
N PRO A 230 -3.47 -18.88 32.79
CA PRO A 230 -4.10 -20.18 32.95
C PRO A 230 -5.21 -20.07 33.98
N THR A 231 -6.47 -20.27 33.57
CA THR A 231 -7.56 -20.51 34.52
C THR A 231 -7.24 -21.81 35.25
N VAL A 232 -6.67 -21.68 36.44
CA VAL A 232 -6.40 -22.80 37.34
C VAL A 232 -7.76 -23.36 37.79
N PRO A 233 -8.08 -24.64 37.49
CA PRO A 233 -9.30 -25.28 37.97
C PRO A 233 -9.27 -25.54 39.48
#